data_AF-A0A7C0U0V2-F1
#
_entry.id   AF-A0A7C0U0V2-F1
#
_cell.length_a   1.000
_cell.length_b   1.000
_cell.length_c   1.000
_cell.angle_alpha   90.00
_cell.angle_beta   90.00
_cell.angle_gamma   90.00
#
_symmetry.space_group_name_H-M   'P 1'
#
loop_
_entity.id
_entity.type
_entity.pdbx_description
1 polymer ?
#
loop_
_entity_poly.entity_id
_entity_poly.type
_entity_poly.pdbx_seq_one_letter_code
_entity_poly.pdbx_strand_id
1 'polypeptide(L)'
;GENEAEAFLDASEYSYYAEGIEAYVPYTGSASDVVKRLVAGLRSGMSYLGARTIDELKRNAAFIRITSFGYRESIPHDVEMM
;
A
#
# COMPACT_ATOMS: atom_id res chain seq x y z
N GLY A 1 2.82 44.83 27.51
CA GLY A 1 2.23 44.06 28.62
C GLY A 1 1.26 43.10 27.99
N GLU A 2 1.48 41.81 28.25
CA GLU A 2 0.50 40.73 28.19
C GLU A 2 -0.03 40.40 26.78
N ASN A 3 0.67 39.54 26.02
CA ASN A 3 0.76 38.08 26.11
C ASN A 3 -0.31 37.41 25.23
N GLU A 4 0.11 37.17 23.99
CA GLU A 4 -0.06 35.94 23.20
C GLU A 4 -1.24 35.04 23.62
N ALA A 5 -2.35 35.19 22.91
CA ALA A 5 -3.42 34.18 22.86
C ALA A 5 -3.52 33.61 21.44
N GLU A 6 -2.38 33.18 20.89
CA GLU A 6 -2.39 32.12 19.88
C GLU A 6 -2.60 30.83 20.68
N ALA A 7 -3.85 30.41 20.80
CA ALA A 7 -4.17 29.12 21.35
C ALA A 7 -3.51 28.07 20.44
N PHE A 8 -2.35 27.56 20.86
CA PHE A 8 -1.75 26.36 20.30
C PHE A 8 -2.75 25.23 20.51
N LEU A 9 -3.63 25.02 19.53
CA LEU A 9 -4.43 23.81 19.42
C LEU A 9 -3.45 22.65 19.52
N ASP A 10 -3.67 21.76 20.48
CA ASP A 10 -2.87 20.56 20.60
C ASP A 10 -2.93 19.83 19.24
N ALA A 11 -1.77 19.49 18.69
CA ALA A 11 -1.68 18.86 17.37
C ALA A 11 -2.52 17.57 17.30
N SER A 12 -2.80 16.94 18.45
CA SER A 12 -3.69 15.80 18.59
C SER A 12 -5.18 16.13 18.34
N GLU A 13 -5.66 17.31 18.74
CA GLU A 13 -7.03 17.77 18.47
C GLU A 13 -7.20 18.18 17.01
N TYR A 14 -6.19 18.84 16.42
CA TYR A 14 -6.20 19.19 14.99
C TYR A 14 -6.13 17.92 14.10
N SER A 15 -5.42 16.90 14.56
CA SER A 15 -5.39 15.56 13.94
C SER A 15 -6.76 14.87 13.91
N TYR A 16 -7.67 15.20 14.83
CA TYR A 16 -8.97 14.51 14.93
C TYR A 16 -9.91 14.87 13.76
N TYR A 17 -9.66 16.01 13.11
CA TYR A 17 -10.44 16.51 11.96
C TYR A 17 -9.62 16.53 10.65
N ALA A 18 -8.32 16.24 10.72
CA ALA A 18 -7.47 16.20 9.54
C ALA A 18 -7.73 14.93 8.72
N GLU A 19 -8.12 15.10 7.45
CA GLU A 19 -8.32 13.98 6.51
C GLU A 19 -7.00 13.49 5.89
N GLY A 20 -5.88 14.17 6.18
CA GLY A 20 -4.56 13.85 5.63
C GLY A 20 -3.44 14.10 6.65
N ILE A 21 -2.32 13.40 6.42
CA ILE A 21 -1.08 13.57 7.18
C ILE A 21 0.07 13.87 6.21
N GLU A 22 1.10 14.57 6.69
CA GLU A 22 2.33 14.82 5.95
C GLU A 22 3.41 13.82 6.37
N ALA A 23 4.07 13.20 5.40
CA ALA A 23 5.18 12.29 5.65
C ALA A 23 6.13 12.24 4.45
N TYR A 24 7.42 12.03 4.73
CA TYR A 24 8.41 11.75 3.70
C TYR A 24 8.37 10.27 3.29
N VAL A 25 8.54 10.01 2.00
CA VAL A 25 8.71 8.67 1.46
C VAL A 25 10.12 8.51 0.86
N PRO A 26 10.77 7.34 0.99
CA PRO A 26 12.06 7.09 0.36
C PRO A 26 11.99 7.26 -1.17
N TYR A 27 13.08 7.72 -1.77
CA TYR A 27 13.20 7.75 -3.22
C TYR A 27 13.18 6.32 -3.80
N THR A 28 12.25 6.05 -4.72
CA THR A 28 12.02 4.71 -5.27
C THR A 28 12.55 4.52 -6.69
N GLY A 29 13.30 5.49 -7.22
CA GLY A 29 13.83 5.46 -8.57
C GLY A 29 12.95 6.19 -9.59
N SER A 30 13.18 5.91 -10.88
CA SER A 30 12.41 6.55 -11.94
C SER A 30 10.98 6.00 -12.01
N ALA A 31 10.04 6.82 -12.45
CA ALA A 31 8.66 6.39 -12.69
C ALA A 31 8.59 5.20 -13.67
N SER A 32 9.48 5.17 -14.67
CA SER A 32 9.57 4.06 -15.63
C SER A 32 9.89 2.73 -14.93
N ASP A 33 10.80 2.73 -13.97
CA ASP A 33 11.23 1.51 -13.28
C ASP A 33 10.17 1.00 -12.31
N VAL A 34 9.47 1.91 -11.63
CA VAL A 34 8.29 1.58 -10.81
C VAL A 34 7.21 0.92 -11.67
N VAL A 35 6.87 1.53 -12.81
CA VAL A 35 5.85 0.99 -13.73
C VAL A 35 6.26 -0.38 -14.27
N LYS A 36 7.53 -0.58 -14.66
CA LYS A 36 8.02 -1.89 -15.11
C LYS A 36 7.84 -2.98 -14.05
N ARG A 37 8.14 -2.68 -12.78
CA ARG A 37 7.95 -3.61 -11.66
C ARG A 37 6.48 -3.96 -11.45
N LEU A 38 5.59 -2.96 -11.48
CA LEU A 38 4.15 -3.17 -11.36
C LEU A 38 3.60 -4.04 -12.50
N VAL A 39 4.02 -3.78 -13.74
CA VAL A 39 3.62 -4.58 -14.91
C VAL A 39 4.15 -6.00 -14.81
N ALA A 40 5.38 -6.21 -14.33
CA ALA A 40 5.94 -7.54 -14.11
C ALA A 40 5.12 -8.34 -13.07
N GLY A 41 4.77 -7.71 -11.95
CA GLY A 41 3.89 -8.33 -10.93
C GLY A 41 2.51 -8.67 -11.47
N LEU A 42 1.89 -7.76 -12.22
CA LEU A 42 0.60 -7.99 -12.87
C LEU A 42 0.66 -9.19 -13.82
N ARG A 43 1.67 -9.27 -14.69
CA ARG A 43 1.86 -10.40 -15.62
C ARG A 43 2.09 -11.73 -14.90
N SER A 44 2.81 -11.72 -13.78
CA SER A 44 2.97 -12.90 -12.93
C SER A 44 1.63 -13.37 -12.37
N GLY A 45 0.78 -12.45 -11.90
CA GLY A 45 -0.57 -12.80 -11.44
C GLY A 45 -1.47 -13.32 -12.56
N MET A 46 -1.38 -12.73 -13.76
CA MET A 46 -2.14 -13.16 -14.93
C MET A 46 -1.81 -14.60 -15.35
N SER A 47 -0.55 -15.05 -15.20
CA SER A 47 -0.16 -16.41 -15.56
C SER A 47 -0.79 -17.47 -14.65
N TYR A 48 -0.92 -17.20 -13.34
CA TYR A 48 -1.59 -18.10 -12.40
C TYR A 48 -3.07 -18.32 -12.73
N LEU A 49 -3.69 -17.36 -13.42
CA LEU A 49 -5.10 -17.41 -13.83
C LEU A 49 -5.30 -17.77 -15.31
N GLY A 50 -4.22 -18.16 -16.01
CA GLY A 50 -4.26 -18.50 -17.44
C GLY A 50 -4.73 -17.35 -18.33
N ALA A 51 -4.54 -16.10 -17.92
CA ALA A 51 -5.03 -14.91 -18.62
C ALA A 51 -3.95 -14.28 -19.49
N ARG A 52 -4.25 -14.04 -20.77
CA ARG A 52 -3.39 -13.33 -21.73
C ARG A 52 -3.79 -11.87 -21.88
N THR A 53 -5.01 -11.51 -21.46
CA THR A 53 -5.56 -10.16 -21.52
C THR A 53 -6.16 -9.74 -20.18
N ILE A 54 -6.38 -8.43 -19.99
CA ILE A 54 -7.04 -7.90 -18.80
C ILE A 54 -8.50 -8.37 -18.70
N ASP A 55 -9.18 -8.54 -19.83
CA ASP A 55 -10.54 -9.07 -19.86
C ASP A 55 -10.59 -10.54 -19.45
N GLU A 56 -9.62 -11.35 -19.89
CA GLU A 56 -9.47 -12.72 -19.40
C GLU A 56 -9.14 -12.75 -17.90
N LEU A 57 -8.26 -11.86 -17.43
CA LEU A 57 -7.94 -11.76 -16.00
C LEU A 57 -9.20 -11.50 -15.18
N LYS A 58 -10.01 -10.51 -15.57
CA LYS A 58 -11.27 -10.15 -14.89
C LYS A 58 -12.30 -11.28 -14.92
N ARG A 59 -12.38 -12.04 -16.02
CA ARG A 59 -13.31 -13.17 -16.17
C ARG A 59 -12.85 -14.42 -15.42
N ASN A 60 -11.55 -14.69 -15.38
CA ASN A 60 -10.98 -15.91 -14.80
C ASN A 60 -10.71 -15.78 -13.29
N ALA A 61 -10.57 -14.56 -12.76
CA ALA A 61 -10.24 -14.34 -11.36
C ALA A 61 -11.33 -14.89 -10.43
N ALA A 62 -10.90 -15.76 -9.51
CA ALA A 62 -11.70 -16.21 -8.38
C ALA A 62 -10.99 -15.79 -7.08
N PHE A 63 -11.77 -15.30 -6.12
CA PHE A 63 -11.25 -14.81 -4.85
C PHE A 63 -11.69 -15.73 -3.71
N ILE A 64 -10.82 -15.85 -2.71
CA ILE A 64 -11.11 -16.55 -1.46
C ILE A 64 -10.88 -15.59 -0.29
N ARG A 65 -11.76 -15.65 0.71
CA ARG A 65 -11.56 -14.91 1.96
C ARG A 65 -10.54 -15.65 2.82
N ILE A 66 -9.56 -14.92 3.33
CA ILE A 66 -8.57 -15.43 4.28
C ILE A 66 -8.83 -14.88 5.68
N THR A 67 -8.32 -15.57 6.70
CA THR A 67 -8.31 -15.08 8.08
C THR A 67 -7.12 -14.14 8.31
N SER A 68 -7.09 -13.47 9.47
CA SER A 68 -5.92 -12.68 9.89
C SER A 68 -4.64 -13.52 9.98
N PHE A 69 -4.75 -14.80 10.37
CA PHE A 69 -3.62 -15.73 10.38
C PHE A 69 -3.17 -16.10 8.97
N GLY A 70 -4.11 -16.34 8.05
CA GLY A 70 -3.77 -16.59 6.64
C GLY A 70 -3.09 -15.40 5.97
N TYR A 71 -3.44 -14.16 6.37
CA TYR A 71 -2.72 -12.97 5.90
C TYR A 71 -1.28 -12.93 6.39
N ARG A 72 -1.05 -13.22 7.69
CA ARG A 72 0.30 -13.31 8.27
C ARG A 72 1.15 -14.38 7.59
N GLU A 73 0.54 -15.50 7.21
CA GLU A 73 1.21 -16.57 6.47
C GLU A 73 1.54 -16.17 5.02
N SER A 74 0.76 -15.27 4.41
CA SER A 74 0.93 -14.84 3.02
C SER A 74 2.10 -13.86 2.81
N ILE A 75 2.57 -13.21 3.87
CA ILE A 75 3.76 -12.35 3.84
C ILE A 75 4.99 -13.17 4.25
N PRO A 76 6.21 -12.78 3.83
CA PRO A 76 7.43 -13.39 4.36
C PRO A 76 7.42 -13.35 5.89
N HIS A 77 7.53 -14.53 6.52
CA HIS A 77 7.53 -14.71 7.96
C HIS A 77 8.53 -15.82 8.31
N ASP A 78 8.98 -15.85 9.57
CA ASP A 78 9.93 -16.83 10.12
C ASP A 78 11.24 -16.97 9.32
N VAL A 79 11.71 -15.85 8.77
CA VAL A 79 13.01 -15.71 8.10
C VAL A 79 13.84 -14.62 8.76
N GLU A 80 15.13 -14.87 8.95
CA GLU A 80 16.08 -13.83 9.35
C GLU A 80 16.42 -13.01 8.09
N MET A 81 16.11 -11.71 8.11
CA MET A 81 16.48 -10.82 7.01
C MET A 81 18.01 -10.63 7.03
N MET A 82 18.67 -11.08 5.98
CA MET A 82 20.10 -10.84 5.72
C MET A 82 20.33 -9.46 5.12
#